data_AF-A0A249SXF0-F1
#
_entry.id   AF-A0A249SXF0-F1
#
_cell.length_a   1.000
_cell.length_b   1.000
_cell.length_c   1.000
_cell.angle_alpha   90.00
_cell.angle_beta   90.00
_cell.angle_gamma   90.00
#
_symmetry.space_group_name_H-M   'P 1'
#
loop_
_entity.id
_entity.type
_entity.pdbx_description
1 polymer ?
#
loop_
_entity_poly.entity_id
_entity_poly.type
_entity_poly.pdbx_seq_one_letter_code
_entity_poly.pdbx_strand_id
1 'polypeptide(L)'
;MKSTFLLCSALSLALGAFCACSKNNLASGNREEGPGDKSVTAGTEQAGDISIALGANAWLTQSVAGSGETVTAAGPANWTNANAVFSAYFRTNTTGALQVSLRLKVPSGSSKIKVTVGGQSNTITATGSGYHTVAAGNFTLTDTGYIKVDLQGVSKTGGYFADVSDMIINGAATTGKVVFVPNNADVYWSRRGPSVHLGYTKPSADITYFYNEITVPQGQDPIGSYYMANGFGQGYFGIQVNSATERRVLFSIWSPFSTDDPNAIPDSMKIKLLKKGPGVVTGEFGNEGSGGQSYLVYNWQAGKTYKFLTQAYPDGQGNTIYTSWFYPPGATNWQLIASFKRPKTNTYLTGLHSFLESFNPEKGYIGRRANYGNQWVRDISGNWYELTTARFTGDATASNQARLDFAGGVSGSTFYLRNCGFFGQYVPISQSFTRPAGGQQPNINFNNLP
;
A
#
# COMPACT_ATOMS: atom_id res chain seq x y z
N MET A 1 2.34 55.97 17.70
CA MET A 1 3.06 55.16 18.71
C MET A 1 2.45 53.76 18.64
N LYS A 2 3.25 52.76 18.24
CA LYS A 2 2.81 51.43 17.79
C LYS A 2 2.41 50.55 18.98
N SER A 3 1.27 49.85 18.91
CA SER A 3 1.01 48.66 19.74
C SER A 3 0.81 47.45 18.82
N THR A 4 1.79 46.56 18.81
CA THR A 4 1.78 45.31 18.05
C THR A 4 1.16 44.22 18.93
N PHE A 5 0.04 43.65 18.53
CA PHE A 5 -0.48 42.40 19.07
C PHE A 5 0.27 41.24 18.40
N LEU A 6 0.98 40.43 19.19
CA LEU A 6 1.54 39.14 18.76
C LEU A 6 0.44 38.09 18.79
N LEU A 7 0.12 37.53 17.62
CA LEU A 7 -0.74 36.35 17.50
C LEU A 7 0.15 35.09 17.58
N CYS A 8 -0.04 34.29 18.63
CA CYS A 8 0.55 32.95 18.74
C CYS A 8 -0.23 31.98 17.84
N SER A 9 0.36 31.55 16.73
CA SER A 9 -0.14 30.45 15.91
C SER A 9 0.38 29.12 16.47
N ALA A 10 -0.50 28.37 17.14
CA ALA A 10 -0.25 27.00 17.55
C ALA A 10 -0.43 26.07 16.33
N LEU A 11 0.66 25.49 15.85
CA LEU A 11 0.67 24.51 14.77
C LEU A 11 0.37 23.12 15.37
N SER A 12 -0.87 22.65 15.23
CA SER A 12 -1.28 21.31 15.64
C SER A 12 -0.68 20.26 14.70
N LEU A 13 0.33 19.53 15.19
CA LEU A 13 0.93 18.38 14.52
C LEU A 13 -0.05 17.20 14.62
N ALA A 14 -0.77 16.91 13.54
CA ALA A 14 -1.61 15.71 13.45
C ALA A 14 -0.71 14.47 13.31
N LEU A 15 -0.63 13.68 14.38
CA LEU A 15 0.04 12.38 14.41
C LEU A 15 -0.84 11.37 13.66
N GLY A 16 -0.57 11.17 12.37
CA GLY A 16 -1.20 10.12 11.57
C GLY A 16 -0.70 8.75 12.03
N ALA A 17 -1.61 7.92 12.55
CA ALA A 17 -1.34 6.53 12.87
C ALA A 17 -1.13 5.73 11.57
N PHE A 18 0.09 5.29 11.33
CA PHE A 18 0.42 4.33 10.28
C PHE A 18 0.46 2.93 10.93
N CYS A 19 -0.33 2.01 10.38
CA CYS A 19 -0.42 0.62 10.80
C CYS A 19 -0.21 -0.20 9.53
N ALA A 20 0.95 -0.80 9.30
CA ALA A 20 1.25 -1.70 8.19
C ALA A 20 0.93 -3.15 8.56
N CYS A 21 0.86 -4.04 7.56
CA CYS A 21 0.39 -5.41 7.74
C CYS A 21 1.22 -6.22 8.75
N SER A 22 0.53 -6.91 9.65
CA SER A 22 1.08 -7.77 10.71
C SER A 22 1.77 -9.04 10.17
N LYS A 23 2.61 -9.63 11.03
CA LYS A 23 3.33 -10.89 10.80
C LYS A 23 2.40 -12.03 10.32
N ASN A 24 2.40 -12.31 9.02
CA ASN A 24 2.00 -13.63 8.53
C ASN A 24 3.27 -14.47 8.30
N ASN A 25 3.44 -15.47 9.16
CA ASN A 25 4.53 -16.44 9.10
C ASN A 25 4.50 -17.20 7.77
N LEU A 26 5.49 -16.95 6.91
CA LEU A 26 5.90 -17.89 5.86
C LEU A 26 6.73 -19.00 6.51
N ALA A 27 6.06 -20.01 7.08
CA ALA A 27 6.70 -21.23 7.53
C ALA A 27 6.04 -22.46 6.88
N SER A 28 6.88 -23.32 6.32
CA SER A 28 6.57 -24.59 5.68
C SER A 28 6.10 -25.66 6.67
N GLY A 29 5.08 -26.45 6.30
CA GLY A 29 4.89 -27.83 6.77
C GLY A 29 3.63 -28.12 7.59
N ASN A 30 2.72 -28.88 6.96
CA ASN A 30 1.66 -29.78 7.46
C ASN A 30 1.02 -29.53 8.83
N ARG A 31 -0.28 -29.18 8.83
CA ARG A 31 -1.23 -29.57 9.88
C ARG A 31 -2.62 -29.90 9.32
N GLU A 32 -3.20 -30.92 9.93
CA GLU A 32 -4.46 -31.60 9.68
C GLU A 32 -5.72 -30.72 9.84
N GLU A 33 -6.78 -31.12 9.15
CA GLU A 33 -8.08 -30.48 9.05
C GLU A 33 -8.91 -30.50 10.36
N GLY A 34 -9.64 -29.41 10.61
CA GLY A 34 -10.69 -29.28 11.63
C GLY A 34 -11.38 -27.91 11.55
N PRO A 35 -12.69 -27.80 11.84
CA PRO A 35 -13.66 -27.24 10.89
C PRO A 35 -13.98 -25.76 11.11
N GLY A 36 -14.22 -25.05 10.00
CA GLY A 36 -14.76 -23.68 10.03
C GLY A 36 -14.47 -22.85 8.78
N ASP A 37 -14.43 -23.46 7.60
CA ASP A 37 -14.29 -22.72 6.35
C ASP A 37 -15.60 -21.99 6.05
N LYS A 38 -15.70 -20.73 6.49
CA LYS A 38 -16.63 -19.78 5.86
C LYS A 38 -15.98 -19.33 4.56
N SER A 39 -16.01 -20.22 3.58
CA SER A 39 -15.82 -19.86 2.19
C SER A 39 -16.87 -18.82 1.84
N VAL A 40 -16.42 -17.58 1.63
CA VAL A 40 -17.25 -16.56 0.99
C VAL A 40 -17.24 -16.93 -0.49
N THR A 41 -18.19 -17.77 -0.86
CA THR A 41 -18.53 -18.03 -2.25
C THR A 41 -18.82 -16.69 -2.91
N ALA A 42 -18.02 -16.32 -3.90
CA ALA A 42 -18.35 -15.23 -4.79
C ALA A 42 -19.68 -15.62 -5.48
N GLY A 43 -20.74 -14.89 -5.17
CA GLY A 43 -22.07 -15.13 -5.73
C GLY A 43 -22.03 -15.05 -7.26
N THR A 44 -22.46 -16.14 -7.89
CA THR A 44 -22.85 -16.19 -9.30
C THR A 44 -24.32 -15.79 -9.42
N GLU A 45 -24.61 -15.02 -10.47
CA GLU A 45 -25.88 -14.40 -10.85
C GLU A 45 -26.44 -13.35 -9.89
N GLN A 46 -26.35 -12.07 -10.28
CA GLN A 46 -27.22 -11.04 -9.72
C GLN A 46 -27.88 -10.25 -10.84
N ALA A 47 -29.03 -10.76 -11.31
CA ALA A 47 -29.99 -9.95 -12.05
C ALA A 47 -30.66 -9.00 -11.02
N GLY A 48 -30.30 -7.72 -11.05
CA GLY A 48 -30.87 -6.72 -10.14
C GLY A 48 -29.93 -5.53 -9.88
N ASP A 49 -30.40 -4.58 -9.08
CA ASP A 49 -29.64 -3.40 -8.69
C ASP A 49 -28.47 -3.76 -7.77
N ILE A 50 -27.25 -3.34 -8.14
CA ILE A 50 -26.04 -3.49 -7.32
C ILE A 50 -25.74 -2.13 -6.69
N SER A 51 -25.81 -2.05 -5.35
CA SER A 51 -25.49 -0.84 -4.58
C SER A 51 -24.00 -0.82 -4.20
N ILE A 52 -23.28 0.19 -4.66
CA ILE A 52 -21.86 0.42 -4.38
C ILE A 52 -21.73 1.62 -3.45
N ALA A 53 -21.38 1.38 -2.19
CA ALA A 53 -21.19 2.44 -1.21
C ALA A 53 -19.98 3.31 -1.55
N LEU A 54 -20.20 4.61 -1.71
CA LEU A 54 -19.15 5.56 -2.10
C LEU A 54 -18.15 5.81 -0.96
N GLY A 55 -18.55 5.61 0.30
CA GLY A 55 -17.63 5.70 1.43
C GLY A 55 -16.50 4.68 1.39
N ALA A 56 -16.69 3.54 0.72
CA ALA A 56 -15.67 2.51 0.54
C ALA A 56 -15.02 2.53 -0.85
N ASN A 57 -15.75 3.00 -1.86
CA ASN A 57 -15.37 2.83 -3.27
C ASN A 57 -15.13 4.13 -4.02
N ALA A 58 -15.15 5.30 -3.37
CA ALA A 58 -14.87 6.58 -4.00
C ALA A 58 -13.69 7.35 -3.37
N TRP A 59 -13.01 8.14 -4.20
CA TRP A 59 -11.90 9.00 -3.82
C TRP A 59 -12.07 10.41 -4.38
N LEU A 60 -11.56 11.42 -3.67
CA LEU A 60 -11.36 12.74 -4.23
C LEU A 60 -10.14 12.70 -5.17
N THR A 61 -10.40 12.61 -6.47
CA THR A 61 -9.36 12.43 -7.49
C THR A 61 -8.93 13.75 -8.14
N GLN A 62 -9.78 14.77 -8.05
CA GLN A 62 -9.41 16.14 -8.34
C GLN A 62 -9.82 17.01 -7.15
N SER A 63 -8.82 17.50 -6.43
CA SER A 63 -9.00 18.41 -5.29
C SER A 63 -8.74 19.86 -5.71
N VAL A 64 -9.33 20.83 -5.01
CA VAL A 64 -9.06 22.25 -5.22
C VAL A 64 -8.28 22.78 -4.03
N ALA A 65 -7.26 23.60 -4.27
CA ALA A 65 -6.43 24.12 -3.19
C ALA A 65 -7.28 24.93 -2.19
N GLY A 66 -7.12 24.64 -0.90
CA GLY A 66 -7.86 25.30 0.18
C GLY A 66 -9.31 24.81 0.36
N SER A 67 -9.73 23.77 -0.36
CA SER A 67 -11.09 23.25 -0.28
C SER A 67 -11.20 22.08 0.72
N GLY A 68 -12.39 21.90 1.32
CA GLY A 68 -12.65 20.97 2.43
C GLY A 68 -13.23 19.62 2.01
N GLU A 69 -13.33 19.35 0.71
CA GLU A 69 -13.87 18.12 0.15
C GLU A 69 -13.12 16.89 0.66
N THR A 70 -13.88 15.86 0.99
CA THR A 70 -13.32 14.59 1.44
C THR A 70 -14.29 13.45 1.17
N VAL A 71 -13.86 12.22 1.40
CA VAL A 71 -14.74 11.05 1.42
C VAL A 71 -14.77 10.50 2.84
N THR A 72 -15.96 10.42 3.41
CA THR A 72 -16.21 9.83 4.73
C THR A 72 -16.80 8.42 4.57
N ALA A 73 -17.07 7.74 5.69
CA ALA A 73 -17.81 6.47 5.66
C ALA A 73 -19.19 6.59 5.00
N ALA A 74 -19.80 7.79 4.99
CA ALA A 74 -21.09 8.06 4.36
C ALA A 74 -20.99 8.43 2.86
N GLY A 75 -19.79 8.55 2.30
CA GLY A 75 -19.56 9.00 0.92
C GLY A 75 -18.90 10.38 0.82
N PRO A 76 -18.91 11.00 -0.38
CA PRO A 76 -18.43 12.36 -0.59
C PRO A 76 -19.06 13.34 0.38
N ALA A 77 -18.23 14.17 1.01
CA ALA A 77 -18.63 15.15 2.01
C ALA A 77 -17.98 16.50 1.72
N ASN A 78 -18.55 17.56 2.30
CA ASN A 78 -18.13 18.95 2.11
C ASN A 78 -18.04 19.36 0.63
N TRP A 79 -18.88 18.78 -0.21
CA TRP A 79 -18.81 18.96 -1.65
C TRP A 79 -19.32 20.34 -2.07
N THR A 80 -18.44 21.33 -2.11
CA THR A 80 -18.78 22.73 -2.34
C THR A 80 -18.14 23.30 -3.60
N ASN A 81 -17.11 22.68 -4.14
CA ASN A 81 -16.41 23.18 -5.32
C ASN A 81 -16.80 22.41 -6.60
N ALA A 82 -17.19 23.14 -7.66
CA ALA A 82 -17.55 22.55 -8.95
C ALA A 82 -16.35 21.90 -9.67
N ASN A 83 -15.14 22.32 -9.32
CA ASN A 83 -13.89 21.77 -9.86
C ASN A 83 -13.40 20.54 -9.09
N ALA A 84 -14.05 20.16 -7.98
CA ALA A 84 -13.77 18.92 -7.29
C ALA A 84 -14.42 17.73 -8.01
N VAL A 85 -13.68 16.64 -8.16
CA VAL A 85 -14.15 15.39 -8.78
C VAL A 85 -13.98 14.24 -7.81
N PHE A 86 -15.08 13.54 -7.55
CA PHE A 86 -15.08 12.28 -6.82
C PHE A 86 -15.18 11.14 -7.83
N SER A 87 -14.28 10.17 -7.75
CA SER A 87 -14.29 9.00 -8.63
C SER A 87 -14.60 7.75 -7.84
N ALA A 88 -15.67 7.06 -8.24
CA ALA A 88 -16.00 5.73 -7.76
C ALA A 88 -15.47 4.65 -8.71
N TYR A 89 -15.16 3.48 -8.17
CA TYR A 89 -14.61 2.37 -8.95
C TYR A 89 -15.32 1.06 -8.66
N PHE A 90 -15.59 0.30 -9.71
CA PHE A 90 -15.98 -1.10 -9.66
C PHE A 90 -15.36 -1.83 -10.83
N ARG A 91 -15.26 -3.15 -10.77
CA ARG A 91 -14.79 -3.98 -11.89
C ARG A 91 -15.94 -4.83 -12.42
N THR A 92 -16.02 -5.00 -13.72
CA THR A 92 -16.90 -5.99 -14.36
C THR A 92 -16.13 -6.81 -15.40
N ASN A 93 -16.56 -8.05 -15.65
CA ASN A 93 -16.06 -8.87 -16.75
C ASN A 93 -17.03 -8.94 -17.94
N THR A 94 -18.05 -8.08 -17.98
CA THR A 94 -19.06 -8.04 -19.03
C THR A 94 -19.18 -6.64 -19.61
N THR A 95 -19.26 -6.56 -20.94
CA THR A 95 -19.53 -5.33 -21.69
C THR A 95 -21.03 -5.13 -21.91
N GLY A 96 -21.45 -3.94 -22.36
CA GLY A 96 -22.82 -3.67 -22.78
C GLY A 96 -23.45 -2.48 -22.06
N ALA A 97 -24.78 -2.43 -22.07
CA ALA A 97 -25.53 -1.34 -21.44
C ALA A 97 -25.33 -1.34 -19.91
N LEU A 98 -25.06 -0.17 -19.36
CA LEU A 98 -24.91 0.11 -17.94
C LEU A 98 -25.88 1.23 -17.54
N GLN A 99 -26.83 0.92 -16.69
CA GLN A 99 -27.66 1.89 -16.02
C GLN A 99 -26.95 2.34 -14.74
N VAL A 100 -26.90 3.65 -14.50
CA VAL A 100 -26.36 4.22 -13.27
C VAL A 100 -27.41 5.09 -12.61
N SER A 101 -27.57 4.95 -11.31
CA SER A 101 -28.34 5.84 -10.44
C SER A 101 -27.52 6.24 -9.22
N LEU A 102 -27.86 7.35 -8.58
CA LEU A 102 -27.23 7.81 -7.35
C LEU A 102 -28.25 7.84 -6.22
N ARG A 103 -27.89 7.27 -5.07
CA ARG A 103 -28.63 7.45 -3.82
C ARG A 103 -28.07 8.69 -3.11
N LEU A 104 -28.83 9.78 -3.10
CA LEU A 104 -28.35 11.09 -2.64
C LEU A 104 -29.43 11.91 -1.93
N LYS A 105 -29.00 12.98 -1.25
CA LYS A 105 -29.86 14.06 -0.75
C LYS A 105 -29.25 15.43 -1.02
N VAL A 106 -30.10 16.42 -1.20
CA VAL A 106 -29.78 17.85 -1.36
C VAL A 106 -30.67 18.63 -0.37
N PRO A 107 -30.24 18.81 0.89
CA PRO A 107 -31.11 19.32 1.96
C PRO A 107 -31.70 20.70 1.74
N SER A 108 -31.07 21.54 0.93
CA SER A 108 -31.59 22.84 0.55
C SER A 108 -31.27 23.15 -0.91
N GLY A 109 -32.22 23.79 -1.60
CA GLY A 109 -32.07 24.20 -2.98
C GLY A 109 -32.07 23.04 -3.97
N SER A 110 -31.32 23.22 -5.06
CA SER A 110 -31.19 22.27 -6.17
C SER A 110 -29.73 22.22 -6.63
N SER A 111 -29.31 21.05 -7.10
CA SER A 111 -27.97 20.81 -7.61
C SER A 111 -28.00 20.14 -8.97
N LYS A 112 -27.12 20.59 -9.86
CA LYS A 112 -26.77 19.89 -11.09
C LYS A 112 -25.47 19.15 -10.90
N ILE A 113 -25.49 17.85 -11.16
CA ILE A 113 -24.35 16.95 -10.97
C ILE A 113 -24.08 16.24 -12.29
N LYS A 114 -22.84 16.32 -12.76
CA LYS A 114 -22.33 15.59 -13.93
C LYS A 114 -21.80 14.24 -13.49
N VAL A 115 -22.28 13.18 -14.14
CA VAL A 115 -21.83 11.79 -13.96
C VAL A 115 -21.16 11.35 -15.25
N THR A 116 -19.90 10.90 -15.17
CA THR A 116 -19.11 10.45 -16.33
C THR A 116 -18.68 9.00 -16.17
N VAL A 117 -18.97 8.16 -17.18
CA VAL A 117 -18.58 6.75 -17.24
C VAL A 117 -17.99 6.46 -18.62
N GLY A 118 -16.78 5.91 -18.70
CA GLY A 118 -16.18 5.53 -19.98
C GLY A 118 -16.10 6.68 -21.00
N GLY A 119 -15.94 7.92 -20.55
CA GLY A 119 -15.93 9.13 -21.39
C GLY A 119 -17.32 9.68 -21.76
N GLN A 120 -18.39 8.92 -21.52
CA GLN A 120 -19.77 9.36 -21.70
C GLN A 120 -20.24 10.14 -20.47
N SER A 121 -20.91 11.28 -20.66
CA SER A 121 -21.35 12.15 -19.55
C SER A 121 -22.84 12.44 -19.60
N ASN A 122 -23.50 12.39 -18.46
CA ASN A 122 -24.87 12.87 -18.26
C ASN A 122 -24.90 13.88 -17.11
N THR A 123 -25.80 14.86 -17.17
CA THR A 123 -26.02 15.81 -16.07
C THR A 123 -27.42 15.61 -15.50
N ILE A 124 -27.50 15.33 -14.19
CA ILE A 124 -28.75 15.22 -13.46
C ILE A 124 -29.06 16.48 -12.68
N THR A 125 -30.34 16.69 -12.39
CA THR A 125 -30.79 17.67 -11.39
C THR A 125 -31.32 16.91 -10.18
N ALA A 126 -30.90 17.31 -8.98
CA ALA A 126 -31.26 16.70 -7.72
C ALA A 126 -31.78 17.74 -6.72
N THR A 127 -32.77 17.35 -5.92
CA THR A 127 -33.44 18.16 -4.87
C THR A 127 -33.94 17.23 -3.77
N GLY A 128 -34.07 17.72 -2.54
CA GLY A 128 -34.82 17.01 -1.49
C GLY A 128 -33.95 16.62 -0.29
N SER A 129 -34.53 16.73 0.91
CA SER A 129 -33.80 16.61 2.17
C SER A 129 -33.57 15.19 2.67
N GLY A 130 -34.33 14.22 2.15
CA GLY A 130 -34.14 12.79 2.42
C GLY A 130 -33.32 12.10 1.32
N TYR A 131 -32.64 11.00 1.68
CA TYR A 131 -32.00 10.14 0.70
C TYR A 131 -33.05 9.53 -0.23
N HIS A 132 -32.84 9.67 -1.53
CA HIS A 132 -33.65 9.07 -2.58
C HIS A 132 -32.75 8.71 -3.77
N THR A 133 -33.28 7.90 -4.69
CA THR A 133 -32.54 7.46 -5.87
C THR A 133 -32.86 8.37 -7.05
N VAL A 134 -31.82 8.88 -7.72
CA VAL A 134 -31.91 9.69 -8.94
C VAL A 134 -31.20 8.95 -10.07
N ALA A 135 -31.90 8.70 -11.18
CA ALA A 135 -31.32 8.09 -12.36
C ALA A 135 -30.24 9.01 -12.96
N ALA A 136 -29.01 8.52 -13.05
CA ALA A 136 -27.85 9.23 -13.64
C ALA A 136 -27.71 8.98 -15.15
N GLY A 137 -28.39 7.97 -15.67
CA GLY A 137 -28.56 7.72 -17.09
C GLY A 137 -28.08 6.34 -17.54
N ASN A 138 -28.12 6.15 -18.85
CA ASN A 138 -27.66 4.93 -19.52
C ASN A 138 -26.32 5.19 -20.18
N PHE A 139 -25.40 4.24 -20.00
CA PHE A 139 -24.04 4.25 -20.51
C PHE A 139 -23.77 2.94 -21.26
N THR A 140 -22.71 2.89 -22.04
CA THR A 140 -22.27 1.67 -22.74
C THR A 140 -20.83 1.38 -22.40
N LEU A 141 -20.58 0.21 -21.81
CA LEU A 141 -19.23 -0.29 -21.57
C LEU A 141 -18.77 -1.10 -22.77
N THR A 142 -17.67 -0.68 -23.39
CA THR A 142 -17.05 -1.36 -24.54
C THR A 142 -15.88 -2.26 -24.15
N ASP A 143 -15.48 -2.24 -22.88
CA ASP A 143 -14.37 -3.03 -22.34
C ASP A 143 -14.70 -3.55 -20.93
N THR A 144 -13.90 -4.49 -20.47
CA THR A 144 -13.95 -5.12 -19.15
C THR A 144 -12.84 -4.58 -18.25
N GLY A 145 -12.87 -4.96 -16.98
CA GLY A 145 -11.92 -4.48 -15.98
C GLY A 145 -12.53 -3.40 -15.11
N TYR A 146 -11.67 -2.56 -14.53
CA TYR A 146 -12.11 -1.50 -13.63
C TYR A 146 -12.73 -0.35 -14.42
N ILE A 147 -13.94 0.01 -14.01
CA ILE A 147 -14.74 1.11 -14.51
C ILE A 147 -14.65 2.24 -13.49
N LYS A 148 -14.27 3.42 -13.99
CA LYS A 148 -14.25 4.66 -13.24
C LYS A 148 -15.55 5.43 -13.51
N VAL A 149 -16.20 5.87 -12.44
CA VAL A 149 -17.40 6.72 -12.48
C VAL A 149 -17.10 8.03 -11.77
N ASP A 150 -17.03 9.12 -12.52
CA ASP A 150 -16.73 10.45 -11.98
C ASP A 150 -18.02 11.22 -11.67
N LEU A 151 -18.03 11.84 -10.49
CA LEU A 151 -19.07 12.75 -10.00
C LEU A 151 -18.47 14.16 -9.89
N GLN A 152 -19.05 15.11 -10.62
CA GLN A 152 -18.62 16.52 -10.64
C GLN A 152 -19.80 17.46 -10.46
N GLY A 153 -19.66 18.47 -9.60
CA GLY A 153 -20.68 19.49 -9.41
C GLY A 153 -20.69 20.45 -10.60
N VAL A 154 -21.87 20.80 -11.12
CA VAL A 154 -22.03 21.77 -12.22
C VAL A 154 -22.53 23.11 -11.70
N SER A 155 -23.67 23.11 -11.01
CA SER A 155 -24.23 24.29 -10.36
C SER A 155 -25.04 23.88 -9.13
N LYS A 156 -25.20 24.77 -8.15
CA LYS A 156 -26.05 24.56 -6.98
C LYS A 156 -26.65 25.87 -6.51
N THR A 157 -27.82 25.80 -5.88
CA THR A 157 -28.46 26.96 -5.22
C THR A 157 -28.36 26.90 -3.69
N GLY A 158 -28.07 25.72 -3.12
CA GLY A 158 -27.77 25.53 -1.70
C GLY A 158 -26.27 25.67 -1.37
N GLY A 159 -25.91 25.38 -0.11
CA GLY A 159 -24.54 25.51 0.38
C GLY A 159 -23.54 24.47 -0.17
N TYR A 160 -24.01 23.30 -0.58
CA TYR A 160 -23.18 22.20 -1.12
C TYR A 160 -23.95 21.40 -2.18
N PHE A 161 -23.25 20.59 -2.97
CA PHE A 161 -23.83 19.90 -4.12
C PHE A 161 -24.77 18.75 -3.70
N ALA A 162 -24.31 17.79 -2.91
CA ALA A 162 -25.12 16.71 -2.38
C ALA A 162 -24.34 15.92 -1.33
N ASP A 163 -25.07 15.17 -0.50
CA ASP A 163 -24.52 13.98 0.16
C ASP A 163 -24.91 12.78 -0.70
N VAL A 164 -23.93 11.97 -1.12
CA VAL A 164 -24.16 10.81 -2.00
C VAL A 164 -23.65 9.56 -1.31
N SER A 165 -24.56 8.66 -0.95
CA SER A 165 -24.18 7.46 -0.19
C SER A 165 -23.75 6.33 -1.11
N ASP A 166 -24.44 6.15 -2.24
CA ASP A 166 -24.23 5.00 -3.12
C ASP A 166 -24.38 5.38 -4.59
N MET A 167 -23.62 4.64 -5.40
CA MET A 167 -23.90 4.46 -6.81
C MET A 167 -24.61 3.13 -6.99
N ILE A 168 -25.76 3.13 -7.65
CA ILE A 168 -26.53 1.93 -7.97
C ILE A 168 -26.33 1.64 -9.46
N ILE A 169 -25.92 0.41 -9.78
CA ILE A 169 -25.68 -0.03 -11.16
C ILE A 169 -26.56 -1.22 -11.54
N ASN A 170 -26.97 -1.27 -12.80
CA ASN A 170 -27.75 -2.36 -13.40
C ASN A 170 -27.44 -2.44 -14.92
N GLY A 171 -27.98 -3.41 -15.63
CA GLY A 171 -27.91 -3.56 -17.08
C GLY A 171 -27.09 -4.77 -17.54
N ALA A 172 -26.95 -4.94 -18.85
CA ALA A 172 -26.21 -6.05 -19.45
C ALA A 172 -24.76 -6.14 -18.93
N ALA A 173 -24.13 -4.99 -18.70
CA ALA A 173 -22.76 -4.86 -18.19
C ALA A 173 -22.56 -5.37 -16.75
N THR A 174 -23.62 -5.64 -16.01
CA THR A 174 -23.58 -6.09 -14.61
C THR A 174 -24.06 -7.52 -14.43
N THR A 175 -24.36 -8.25 -15.52
CA THR A 175 -24.84 -9.64 -15.47
C THR A 175 -23.74 -10.64 -15.09
N GLY A 176 -22.48 -10.30 -15.37
CA GLY A 176 -21.31 -11.07 -14.94
C GLY A 176 -20.81 -10.76 -13.53
N LYS A 177 -19.57 -11.13 -13.24
CA LYS A 177 -18.94 -10.88 -11.95
C LYS A 177 -18.59 -9.40 -11.82
N VAL A 178 -19.23 -8.74 -10.86
CA VAL A 178 -18.89 -7.37 -10.44
C VAL A 178 -18.04 -7.41 -9.16
N VAL A 179 -16.94 -6.67 -9.13
CA VAL A 179 -16.03 -6.60 -7.96
C VAL A 179 -15.90 -5.15 -7.50
N PHE A 180 -16.19 -4.94 -6.22
CA PHE A 180 -16.04 -3.68 -5.49
C PHE A 180 -15.85 -4.03 -4.01
N VAL A 181 -15.49 -3.04 -3.18
CA VAL A 181 -15.37 -3.23 -1.74
C VAL A 181 -16.77 -3.30 -1.12
N PRO A 182 -17.21 -4.45 -0.56
CA PRO A 182 -18.53 -4.59 0.01
C PRO A 182 -18.63 -3.92 1.39
N ASN A 183 -19.84 -3.64 1.85
CA ASN A 183 -20.09 -2.93 3.11
C ASN A 183 -19.61 -3.66 4.37
N ASN A 184 -19.43 -4.99 4.30
CA ASN A 184 -18.94 -5.81 5.40
C ASN A 184 -17.42 -6.05 5.37
N ALA A 185 -16.70 -5.49 4.40
CA ALA A 185 -15.24 -5.56 4.35
C ALA A 185 -14.60 -4.55 5.29
N ASP A 186 -13.32 -4.75 5.60
CA ASP A 186 -12.51 -3.71 6.24
C ASP A 186 -12.25 -2.59 5.23
N VAL A 187 -13.02 -1.50 5.36
CA VAL A 187 -12.98 -0.35 4.46
C VAL A 187 -11.62 0.34 4.51
N TYR A 188 -10.97 0.41 5.67
CA TYR A 188 -9.69 1.08 5.80
C TYR A 188 -8.61 0.36 4.96
N TRP A 189 -8.47 -0.96 5.13
CA TRP A 189 -7.50 -1.76 4.35
C TRP A 189 -7.86 -1.81 2.87
N SER A 190 -9.14 -1.99 2.55
CA SER A 190 -9.59 -2.06 1.16
C SER A 190 -9.39 -0.73 0.40
N ARG A 191 -9.50 0.40 1.10
CA ARG A 191 -9.23 1.71 0.52
C ARG A 191 -7.75 1.98 0.32
N ARG A 192 -6.88 1.53 1.23
CA ARG A 192 -5.43 1.57 1.01
C ARG A 192 -5.04 0.78 -0.23
N GLY A 193 -5.66 -0.38 -0.40
CA GLY A 193 -5.47 -1.27 -1.54
C GLY A 193 -4.55 -2.45 -1.22
N PRO A 194 -4.46 -3.42 -2.14
CA PRO A 194 -3.80 -4.69 -1.91
C PRO A 194 -2.28 -4.55 -1.89
N SER A 195 -1.64 -4.76 -0.74
CA SER A 195 -0.18 -4.88 -0.67
C SER A 195 0.28 -6.18 -1.31
N VAL A 196 1.43 -6.14 -1.98
CA VAL A 196 1.97 -7.27 -2.75
C VAL A 196 3.42 -7.55 -2.38
N HIS A 197 3.82 -8.81 -2.49
CA HIS A 197 5.10 -9.29 -1.99
C HIS A 197 5.80 -10.23 -2.98
N LEU A 198 7.12 -10.27 -2.90
CA LEU A 198 7.99 -11.25 -3.56
C LEU A 198 8.79 -11.98 -2.48
N GLY A 199 8.52 -13.27 -2.26
CA GLY A 199 9.33 -14.13 -1.40
C GLY A 199 10.42 -14.82 -2.21
N TYR A 200 11.69 -14.58 -1.90
CA TYR A 200 12.81 -15.10 -2.67
C TYR A 200 13.20 -16.52 -2.24
N THR A 201 13.41 -17.41 -3.22
CA THR A 201 13.87 -18.78 -2.95
C THR A 201 15.34 -18.75 -2.56
N LYS A 202 15.65 -18.98 -1.29
CA LYS A 202 17.03 -19.05 -0.77
C LYS A 202 17.62 -20.47 -0.89
N PRO A 203 18.96 -20.64 -0.93
CA PRO A 203 19.59 -21.96 -0.86
C PRO A 203 19.40 -22.61 0.52
N SER A 204 19.69 -23.91 0.60
CA SER A 204 19.75 -24.67 1.85
C SER A 204 21.03 -24.37 2.62
N ALA A 205 21.23 -23.11 2.99
CA ALA A 205 22.32 -22.61 3.81
C ALA A 205 21.82 -21.56 4.80
N ASP A 206 22.60 -21.33 5.85
CA ASP A 206 22.42 -20.23 6.79
C ASP A 206 22.93 -18.93 6.17
N ILE A 207 22.03 -17.95 6.07
CA ILE A 207 22.28 -16.71 5.32
C ILE A 207 22.64 -15.57 6.26
N THR A 208 23.85 -15.03 6.13
CA THR A 208 24.31 -13.91 6.94
C THR A 208 23.97 -12.58 6.30
N TYR A 209 24.04 -12.46 4.97
CA TYR A 209 23.75 -11.21 4.26
C TYR A 209 22.69 -11.39 3.18
N PHE A 210 21.83 -10.38 3.03
CA PHE A 210 20.89 -10.24 1.92
C PHE A 210 21.09 -8.87 1.25
N TYR A 211 21.34 -8.91 -0.06
CA TYR A 211 21.51 -7.76 -0.94
C TYR A 211 20.37 -7.69 -1.96
N ASN A 212 19.84 -6.48 -2.18
CA ASN A 212 18.81 -6.22 -3.19
C ASN A 212 18.96 -4.80 -3.75
N GLU A 213 18.50 -4.59 -4.98
CA GLU A 213 18.45 -3.28 -5.63
C GLU A 213 17.01 -2.90 -5.95
N ILE A 214 16.62 -1.67 -5.66
CA ILE A 214 15.29 -1.16 -6.00
C ILE A 214 15.39 0.03 -6.95
N THR A 215 14.52 0.03 -7.97
CA THR A 215 14.30 1.18 -8.85
C THR A 215 12.81 1.46 -8.89
N VAL A 216 12.41 2.63 -8.38
CA VAL A 216 11.03 3.12 -8.51
C VAL A 216 10.96 3.96 -9.80
N PRO A 217 10.19 3.56 -10.83
CA PRO A 217 10.08 4.34 -12.06
C PRO A 217 9.53 5.75 -11.82
N GLN A 218 9.86 6.69 -12.70
CA GLN A 218 9.32 8.05 -12.63
C GLN A 218 7.78 8.04 -12.64
N GLY A 219 7.16 8.82 -11.75
CA GLY A 219 5.70 8.89 -11.61
C GLY A 219 5.05 7.68 -10.94
N GLN A 220 5.85 6.73 -10.44
CA GLN A 220 5.38 5.54 -9.71
C GLN A 220 5.68 5.62 -8.22
N ASP A 221 6.00 6.82 -7.72
CA ASP A 221 6.36 7.19 -6.35
C ASP A 221 5.31 8.08 -5.64
N PRO A 222 3.99 7.74 -5.64
CA PRO A 222 3.02 8.57 -4.96
C PRO A 222 3.26 8.61 -3.44
N ILE A 223 2.90 9.72 -2.81
CA ILE A 223 2.88 9.84 -1.34
C ILE A 223 2.02 8.73 -0.75
N GLY A 224 2.43 8.20 0.39
CA GLY A 224 1.73 7.09 1.01
C GLY A 224 2.26 5.72 0.58
N SER A 225 3.47 5.64 0.04
CA SER A 225 4.01 4.40 -0.52
C SER A 225 5.22 3.91 0.26
N TYR A 226 5.27 2.60 0.51
CA TYR A 226 6.44 1.92 1.05
C TYR A 226 6.94 0.88 0.05
N TYR A 227 8.16 1.11 -0.44
CA TYR A 227 8.90 0.22 -1.32
C TYR A 227 9.94 -0.55 -0.50
N MET A 228 9.54 -1.69 0.03
CA MET A 228 10.37 -2.49 0.92
C MET A 228 11.28 -3.41 0.10
N ALA A 229 12.59 -3.29 0.30
CA ALA A 229 13.61 -4.01 -0.46
C ALA A 229 14.08 -5.29 0.26
N ASN A 230 14.51 -5.18 1.53
CA ASN A 230 15.11 -6.27 2.28
C ASN A 230 14.24 -6.65 3.49
N GLY A 231 13.28 -7.54 3.26
CA GLY A 231 12.47 -8.15 4.30
C GLY A 231 13.07 -9.45 4.79
N PHE A 232 12.86 -9.74 6.06
CA PHE A 232 13.31 -10.96 6.72
C PHE A 232 12.30 -11.34 7.82
N GLY A 233 12.41 -12.54 8.38
CA GLY A 233 11.39 -13.10 9.28
C GLY A 233 11.08 -12.27 10.53
N GLN A 234 11.95 -11.32 10.90
CA GLN A 234 11.83 -10.51 12.10
C GLN A 234 11.76 -9.00 11.82
N GLY A 235 11.75 -8.56 10.56
CA GLY A 235 11.78 -7.14 10.25
C GLY A 235 11.84 -6.82 8.76
N TYR A 236 12.04 -5.54 8.47
CA TYR A 236 12.01 -5.01 7.12
C TYR A 236 12.96 -3.84 6.95
N PHE A 237 13.40 -3.61 5.71
CA PHE A 237 14.26 -2.51 5.33
C PHE A 237 13.93 -2.01 3.91
N GLY A 238 13.69 -0.70 3.75
CA GLY A 238 13.31 -0.13 2.45
C GLY A 238 13.20 1.39 2.42
N ILE A 239 12.46 1.92 1.46
CA ILE A 239 12.27 3.37 1.25
C ILE A 239 10.81 3.79 1.14
N GLN A 240 10.48 4.95 1.69
CA GLN A 240 9.12 5.48 1.77
C GLN A 240 9.00 6.86 1.10
N VAL A 241 7.78 7.17 0.63
CA VAL A 241 7.35 8.53 0.29
C VAL A 241 6.35 9.00 1.35
N ASN A 242 6.84 9.74 2.34
CA ASN A 242 6.08 10.10 3.53
C ASN A 242 5.23 11.35 3.31
N SER A 243 5.77 12.34 2.61
CA SER A 243 5.07 13.57 2.26
C SER A 243 5.65 14.20 0.99
N ALA A 244 5.17 15.38 0.61
CA ALA A 244 5.75 16.16 -0.48
C ALA A 244 7.19 16.63 -0.19
N THR A 245 7.58 16.70 1.08
CA THR A 245 8.87 17.24 1.54
C THR A 245 9.73 16.22 2.27
N GLU A 246 9.22 15.01 2.52
CA GLU A 246 9.91 14.01 3.31
C GLU A 246 9.83 12.62 2.68
N ARG A 247 11.01 12.00 2.59
CA ARG A 247 11.21 10.61 2.18
C ARG A 247 12.17 9.95 3.15
N ARG A 248 11.91 8.69 3.47
CA ARG A 248 12.67 7.96 4.48
C ARG A 248 13.29 6.69 3.90
N VAL A 249 14.47 6.35 4.39
CA VAL A 249 15.04 5.01 4.35
C VAL A 249 14.77 4.39 5.72
N LEU A 250 13.90 3.38 5.81
CA LEU A 250 13.34 2.84 7.05
C LEU A 250 13.82 1.41 7.29
N PHE A 251 14.31 1.13 8.49
CA PHE A 251 14.70 -0.20 8.97
C PHE A 251 14.05 -0.50 10.33
N SER A 252 13.26 -1.56 10.40
CA SER A 252 12.52 -1.95 11.62
C SER A 252 12.65 -3.44 11.93
N ILE A 253 12.55 -3.76 13.22
CA ILE A 253 12.59 -5.12 13.75
C ILE A 253 11.50 -5.28 14.80
N TRP A 254 10.65 -6.29 14.63
CA TRP A 254 9.66 -6.65 15.63
C TRP A 254 10.30 -7.29 16.86
N SER A 255 9.79 -6.90 18.04
CA SER A 255 10.04 -7.59 19.30
C SER A 255 9.61 -9.07 19.22
N PRO A 256 10.24 -9.97 20.01
CA PRO A 256 9.68 -11.29 20.29
C PRO A 256 8.40 -11.23 21.15
N PHE A 257 8.12 -10.11 21.82
CA PHE A 257 6.89 -9.91 22.61
C PHE A 257 5.73 -9.51 21.69
N SER A 258 4.59 -10.19 21.85
CA SER A 258 3.39 -9.93 21.04
C SER A 258 2.54 -8.84 21.70
N THR A 259 2.57 -7.63 21.14
CA THR A 259 1.79 -6.47 21.59
C THR A 259 1.74 -5.44 20.46
N ASP A 260 0.69 -4.62 20.46
CA ASP A 260 0.58 -3.43 19.62
C ASP A 260 1.04 -2.14 20.35
N ASP A 261 1.26 -2.21 21.67
CA ASP A 261 1.84 -1.12 22.45
C ASP A 261 3.33 -1.41 22.74
N PRO A 262 4.29 -0.65 22.20
CA PRO A 262 5.71 -0.84 22.47
C PRO A 262 6.07 -0.62 23.95
N ASN A 263 5.30 0.20 24.67
CA ASN A 263 5.56 0.46 26.09
C ASN A 263 5.24 -0.76 26.96
N ALA A 264 4.40 -1.68 26.48
CA ALA A 264 4.08 -2.93 27.16
C ALA A 264 5.18 -4.00 27.01
N ILE A 265 6.20 -3.78 26.17
CA ILE A 265 7.27 -4.75 25.98
C ILE A 265 8.17 -4.79 27.23
N PRO A 266 8.39 -5.96 27.88
CA PRO A 266 9.34 -6.08 28.96
C PRO A 266 10.77 -5.73 28.52
N ASP A 267 11.58 -5.09 29.36
CA ASP A 267 12.95 -4.67 29.02
C ASP A 267 13.85 -5.82 28.52
N SER A 268 13.58 -7.07 28.97
CA SER A 268 14.28 -8.27 28.51
C SER A 268 13.94 -8.70 27.07
N MET A 269 12.89 -8.12 26.48
CA MET A 269 12.41 -8.40 25.12
C MET A 269 12.45 -7.16 24.21
N LYS A 270 12.76 -5.98 24.72
CA LYS A 270 12.94 -4.76 23.91
C LYS A 270 14.08 -4.92 22.91
N ILE A 271 13.87 -4.37 21.71
CA ILE A 271 14.92 -4.25 20.71
C ILE A 271 15.96 -3.25 21.20
N LYS A 272 17.24 -3.63 21.23
CA LYS A 272 18.32 -2.78 21.74
C LYS A 272 19.12 -2.20 20.59
N LEU A 273 19.25 -0.88 20.52
CA LEU A 273 20.15 -0.21 19.60
C LEU A 273 21.61 -0.47 19.99
N LEU A 274 22.41 -0.98 19.05
CA LEU A 274 23.85 -1.19 19.22
C LEU A 274 24.67 -0.09 18.54
N LYS A 275 24.25 0.30 17.33
CA LYS A 275 24.94 1.30 16.50
C LYS A 275 23.94 1.98 15.58
N LYS A 276 24.22 3.22 15.18
CA LYS A 276 23.48 3.91 14.11
C LYS A 276 24.40 4.79 13.30
N GLY A 277 24.05 5.03 12.04
CA GLY A 277 24.81 5.94 11.20
C GLY A 277 24.50 7.42 11.47
N PRO A 278 25.31 8.33 10.91
CA PRO A 278 25.05 9.77 10.98
C PRO A 278 23.68 10.14 10.41
N GLY A 279 22.96 11.04 11.09
CA GLY A 279 21.63 11.51 10.66
C GLY A 279 20.48 10.51 10.85
N VAL A 280 20.75 9.30 11.35
CA VAL A 280 19.71 8.30 11.58
C VAL A 280 18.96 8.60 12.88
N VAL A 281 17.63 8.67 12.75
CA VAL A 281 16.68 8.74 13.86
C VAL A 281 16.30 7.33 14.27
N THR A 282 16.15 7.08 15.57
CA THR A 282 15.83 5.76 16.15
C THR A 282 14.70 5.90 17.14
N GLY A 283 13.84 4.88 17.23
CA GLY A 283 12.72 4.84 18.17
C GLY A 283 12.06 3.47 18.19
N GLU A 284 10.82 3.45 18.67
CA GLU A 284 9.98 2.25 18.73
C GLU A 284 8.76 2.40 17.81
N PHE A 285 8.08 1.30 17.51
CA PHE A 285 6.84 1.27 16.74
C PHE A 285 5.83 0.30 17.34
N GLY A 286 4.55 0.48 17.00
CA GLY A 286 3.41 -0.29 17.50
C GLY A 286 2.26 -0.33 16.49
N ASN A 287 1.10 -0.87 16.92
CA ASN A 287 -0.14 -1.07 16.14
C ASN A 287 -0.04 -2.10 15.00
N GLU A 288 1.11 -2.73 14.79
CA GLU A 288 1.34 -3.73 13.73
C GLU A 288 2.17 -4.91 14.27
N GLY A 289 1.91 -5.27 15.52
CA GLY A 289 2.96 -5.67 16.43
C GLY A 289 3.82 -4.48 16.85
N SER A 290 4.83 -4.74 17.69
CA SER A 290 5.69 -3.67 18.23
C SER A 290 7.16 -4.03 18.18
N GLY A 291 8.03 -3.03 18.14
CA GLY A 291 9.47 -3.25 18.04
C GLY A 291 10.30 -1.98 17.97
N GLY A 292 11.54 -2.13 17.51
CA GLY A 292 12.48 -1.03 17.31
C GLY A 292 12.54 -0.63 15.84
N GLN A 293 12.61 0.67 15.57
CA GLN A 293 12.76 1.22 14.23
C GLN A 293 13.87 2.27 14.16
N SER A 294 14.36 2.47 12.95
CA SER A 294 15.31 3.51 12.61
C SER A 294 15.01 4.04 11.21
N TYR A 295 15.22 5.33 10.99
CA TYR A 295 15.12 5.90 9.66
C TYR A 295 16.12 7.02 9.41
N LEU A 296 16.57 7.11 8.16
CA LEU A 296 17.28 8.27 7.61
C LEU A 296 16.31 9.07 6.75
N VAL A 297 16.17 10.37 7.01
CA VAL A 297 15.50 11.27 6.07
C VAL A 297 16.43 11.46 4.88
N TYR A 298 16.04 10.91 3.74
CA TYR A 298 16.84 10.93 2.52
C TYR A 298 15.91 11.13 1.33
N ASN A 299 16.08 12.25 0.63
CA ASN A 299 15.25 12.62 -0.51
C ASN A 299 15.60 11.81 -1.78
N TRP A 300 15.36 10.51 -1.73
CA TRP A 300 15.56 9.63 -2.87
C TRP A 300 14.64 10.03 -4.03
N GLN A 301 15.17 9.94 -5.24
CA GLN A 301 14.48 10.27 -6.49
C GLN A 301 14.06 9.01 -7.25
N ALA A 302 12.87 9.06 -7.84
CA ALA A 302 12.42 8.06 -8.81
C ALA A 302 13.31 8.06 -10.08
N GLY A 303 13.36 6.92 -10.75
CA GLY A 303 14.24 6.66 -11.91
C GLY A 303 15.69 6.34 -11.53
N LYS A 304 16.02 6.29 -10.24
CA LYS A 304 17.34 5.89 -9.74
C LYS A 304 17.30 4.53 -9.06
N THR A 305 18.43 3.82 -9.11
CA THR A 305 18.62 2.53 -8.44
C THR A 305 19.34 2.72 -7.11
N TYR A 306 18.77 2.16 -6.05
CA TYR A 306 19.31 2.18 -4.69
C TYR A 306 19.62 0.75 -4.25
N LYS A 307 20.68 0.58 -3.48
CA LYS A 307 21.11 -0.75 -3.01
C LYS A 307 20.91 -0.88 -1.52
N PHE A 308 20.48 -2.06 -1.10
CA PHE A 308 20.14 -2.39 0.28
C PHE A 308 20.93 -3.63 0.68
N LEU A 309 21.60 -3.54 1.82
CA LEU A 309 22.30 -4.67 2.43
C LEU A 309 21.78 -4.85 3.85
N THR A 310 21.38 -6.07 4.19
CA THR A 310 21.00 -6.45 5.55
C THR A 310 21.83 -7.64 5.98
N GLN A 311 22.33 -7.60 7.22
CA GLN A 311 23.01 -8.71 7.87
C GLN A 311 22.17 -9.22 9.04
N ALA A 312 22.16 -10.52 9.29
CA ALA A 312 21.79 -11.08 10.58
C ALA A 312 22.71 -12.21 11.03
N TYR A 313 23.03 -12.27 12.32
CA TYR A 313 23.75 -13.38 12.92
C TYR A 313 23.40 -13.54 14.41
N PRO A 314 23.37 -14.78 14.94
CA PRO A 314 23.23 -15.03 16.36
C PRO A 314 24.49 -14.60 17.12
N ASP A 315 24.33 -14.02 18.31
CA ASP A 315 25.44 -13.53 19.13
C ASP A 315 26.02 -14.59 20.09
N GLY A 316 25.52 -15.82 20.02
CA GLY A 316 25.88 -16.93 20.93
C GLY A 316 25.30 -16.80 22.35
N GLN A 317 24.52 -15.75 22.63
CA GLN A 317 23.96 -15.45 23.95
C GLN A 317 22.42 -15.43 23.92
N GLY A 318 21.83 -16.15 22.97
CA GLY A 318 20.37 -16.21 22.79
C GLY A 318 19.75 -14.95 22.17
N ASN A 319 20.56 -14.09 21.54
CA ASN A 319 20.08 -12.95 20.77
C ASN A 319 20.55 -13.05 19.31
N THR A 320 19.90 -12.27 18.44
CA THR A 320 20.33 -12.10 17.05
C THR A 320 20.56 -10.62 16.79
N ILE A 321 21.69 -10.31 16.18
CA ILE A 321 22.05 -8.95 15.76
C ILE A 321 21.66 -8.78 14.30
N TYR A 322 21.00 -7.67 14.00
CA TYR A 322 20.60 -7.28 12.66
C TYR A 322 21.20 -5.91 12.34
N THR A 323 21.82 -5.78 11.17
CA THR A 323 22.42 -4.53 10.74
C THR A 323 22.04 -4.24 9.30
N SER A 324 21.66 -3.00 9.00
CA SER A 324 21.26 -2.60 7.65
C SER A 324 22.03 -1.39 7.15
N TRP A 325 22.44 -1.45 5.87
CA TRP A 325 23.16 -0.39 5.17
C TRP A 325 22.46 -0.01 3.87
N PHE A 326 22.48 1.28 3.56
CA PHE A 326 21.91 1.88 2.37
C PHE A 326 23.00 2.43 1.45
N TYR A 327 22.88 2.21 0.15
CA TYR A 327 23.79 2.79 -0.85
C TYR A 327 23.00 3.60 -1.88
N PRO A 328 23.05 4.94 -1.80
CA PRO A 328 22.46 5.78 -2.82
C PRO A 328 23.29 5.81 -4.12
N PRO A 329 22.66 6.08 -5.28
CA PRO A 329 23.34 6.20 -6.55
C PRO A 329 24.44 7.29 -6.48
N GLY A 330 25.63 6.98 -6.97
CA GLY A 330 26.76 7.92 -6.97
C GLY A 330 27.47 8.07 -5.62
N ALA A 331 27.03 7.38 -4.56
CA ALA A 331 27.80 7.32 -3.32
C ALA A 331 29.13 6.59 -3.54
N THR A 332 30.10 6.86 -2.66
CA THR A 332 31.39 6.14 -2.60
C THR A 332 31.42 5.09 -1.50
N ASN A 333 30.56 5.22 -0.48
CA ASN A 333 30.50 4.35 0.68
C ASN A 333 29.05 3.99 1.03
N TRP A 334 28.87 2.82 1.62
CA TRP A 334 27.62 2.42 2.26
C TRP A 334 27.32 3.33 3.46
N GLN A 335 26.04 3.61 3.70
CA GLN A 335 25.56 4.35 4.86
C GLN A 335 24.95 3.37 5.85
N LEU A 336 25.49 3.29 7.08
CA LEU A 336 24.84 2.54 8.14
C LEU A 336 23.49 3.18 8.48
N ILE A 337 22.44 2.38 8.55
CA ILE A 337 21.16 2.83 9.10
C ILE A 337 21.19 2.54 10.61
N ALA A 338 21.04 1.27 10.99
CA ALA A 338 21.23 0.87 12.38
C ALA A 338 21.72 -0.57 12.49
N SER A 339 22.27 -0.88 13.66
CA SER A 339 22.48 -2.22 14.17
C SER A 339 21.65 -2.40 15.43
N PHE A 340 20.80 -3.42 15.45
CA PHE A 340 19.88 -3.72 16.53
C PHE A 340 20.11 -5.15 17.04
N LYS A 341 20.02 -5.33 18.35
CA LYS A 341 19.94 -6.64 19.01
C LYS A 341 18.48 -6.98 19.28
N ARG A 342 18.03 -8.12 18.76
CA ARG A 342 16.73 -8.73 19.09
C ARG A 342 16.93 -9.82 20.14
N PRO A 343 16.42 -9.64 21.37
CA PRO A 343 16.53 -10.68 22.41
C PRO A 343 15.75 -11.95 22.08
N LYS A 344 16.02 -13.04 22.81
CA LYS A 344 15.30 -14.33 22.74
C LYS A 344 15.13 -14.82 21.31
N THR A 345 16.19 -14.74 20.53
CA THR A 345 16.22 -15.06 19.11
C THR A 345 17.57 -15.66 18.78
N ASN A 346 17.60 -16.81 18.10
CA ASN A 346 18.85 -17.44 17.66
C ASN A 346 18.70 -17.86 16.19
N THR A 347 18.94 -16.93 15.26
CA THR A 347 18.65 -17.17 13.84
C THR A 347 19.59 -16.39 12.91
N TYR A 348 19.67 -16.86 11.68
CA TYR A 348 20.22 -16.14 10.54
C TYR A 348 19.07 -15.53 9.72
N LEU A 349 19.37 -14.89 8.58
CA LEU A 349 18.31 -14.33 7.74
C LEU A 349 17.39 -15.44 7.20
N THR A 350 16.11 -15.28 7.48
CA THR A 350 15.02 -16.16 7.03
C THR A 350 13.92 -15.32 6.39
N GLY A 351 13.03 -15.94 5.61
CA GLY A 351 11.88 -15.24 5.02
C GLY A 351 12.27 -14.04 4.15
N LEU A 352 13.28 -14.20 3.28
CA LEU A 352 13.78 -13.12 2.43
C LEU A 352 12.70 -12.65 1.47
N HIS A 353 12.33 -11.37 1.52
CA HIS A 353 11.27 -10.86 0.67
C HIS A 353 11.40 -9.37 0.35
N SER A 354 10.60 -8.91 -0.60
CA SER A 354 10.29 -7.50 -0.85
C SER A 354 8.78 -7.29 -0.86
N PHE A 355 8.33 -6.07 -0.62
CA PHE A 355 6.91 -5.72 -0.78
C PHE A 355 6.70 -4.30 -1.29
N LEU A 356 5.49 -4.07 -1.80
CA LEU A 356 4.99 -2.77 -2.20
C LEU A 356 3.64 -2.50 -1.52
N GLU A 357 3.61 -1.46 -0.71
CA GLU A 357 2.47 -1.10 0.14
C GLU A 357 2.00 0.34 -0.14
N SER A 358 0.69 0.52 -0.05
CA SER A 358 0.05 1.82 0.17
C SER A 358 -0.31 1.94 1.65
N PHE A 359 0.17 2.96 2.35
CA PHE A 359 -0.19 3.23 3.73
C PHE A 359 -1.17 4.41 3.90
N ASN A 360 -1.72 4.92 2.79
CA ASN A 360 -2.69 6.01 2.80
C ASN A 360 -3.99 5.61 2.07
N PRO A 361 -5.15 5.53 2.76
CA PRO A 361 -6.43 5.16 2.15
C PRO A 361 -6.99 6.21 1.18
N GLU A 362 -6.63 7.48 1.32
CA GLU A 362 -6.99 8.53 0.37
C GLU A 362 -6.21 8.43 -0.96
N LYS A 363 -5.13 7.65 -1.02
CA LYS A 363 -4.26 7.49 -2.22
C LYS A 363 -4.38 6.12 -2.89
N GLY A 364 -5.35 5.28 -2.49
CA GLY A 364 -5.57 3.96 -3.09
C GLY A 364 -6.01 3.97 -4.56
N TYR A 365 -6.47 5.11 -5.08
CA TYR A 365 -6.77 5.31 -6.50
C TYR A 365 -5.55 5.64 -7.36
N ILE A 366 -4.36 5.78 -6.76
CA ILE A 366 -3.12 6.09 -7.47
C ILE A 366 -2.28 4.82 -7.54
N GLY A 367 -1.89 4.45 -8.76
CA GLY A 367 -1.02 3.30 -9.00
C GLY A 367 0.41 3.56 -8.55
N ARG A 368 1.08 2.51 -8.09
CA ARG A 368 2.50 2.52 -7.76
C ARG A 368 3.18 1.25 -8.26
N ARG A 369 4.47 1.35 -8.55
CA ARG A 369 5.28 0.26 -9.10
C ARG A 369 6.73 0.39 -8.66
N ALA A 370 7.40 -0.73 -8.46
CA ALA A 370 8.85 -0.79 -8.34
C ALA A 370 9.42 -2.02 -9.04
N ASN A 371 10.67 -1.90 -9.48
CA ASN A 371 11.47 -3.00 -9.99
C ASN A 371 12.52 -3.39 -8.93
N TYR A 372 12.69 -4.69 -8.73
CA TYR A 372 13.60 -5.29 -7.75
C TYR A 372 14.62 -6.13 -8.50
N GLY A 373 15.88 -5.72 -8.47
CA GLY A 373 16.96 -6.31 -9.26
C GLY A 373 18.08 -6.89 -8.40
N ASN A 374 18.87 -7.75 -9.04
CA ASN A 374 20.17 -8.20 -8.54
C ASN A 374 20.14 -8.74 -7.10
N GLN A 375 19.19 -9.62 -6.77
CA GLN A 375 19.12 -10.22 -5.43
C GLN A 375 20.29 -11.19 -5.23
N TRP A 376 21.03 -11.01 -4.14
CA TRP A 376 22.12 -11.90 -3.74
C TRP A 376 22.08 -12.18 -2.25
N VAL A 377 22.50 -13.37 -1.86
CA VAL A 377 22.72 -13.72 -0.46
C VAL A 377 24.12 -14.23 -0.24
N ARG A 378 24.65 -14.01 0.96
CA ARG A 378 25.93 -14.56 1.40
C ARG A 378 25.73 -15.45 2.60
N ASP A 379 26.23 -16.68 2.55
CA ASP A 379 26.16 -17.62 3.66
C ASP A 379 27.25 -17.38 4.72
N ILE A 380 27.20 -18.18 5.80
CA ILE A 380 28.18 -18.14 6.90
C ILE A 380 29.60 -18.53 6.49
N SER A 381 29.74 -19.32 5.43
CA SER A 381 31.04 -19.74 4.85
C SER A 381 31.60 -18.68 3.89
N GLY A 382 30.80 -17.67 3.57
CA GLY A 382 31.15 -16.56 2.71
C GLY A 382 30.84 -16.76 1.23
N ASN A 383 30.11 -17.82 0.87
CA ASN A 383 29.67 -18.10 -0.49
C ASN A 383 28.52 -17.19 -0.88
N TRP A 384 28.56 -16.69 -2.11
CA TRP A 384 27.50 -15.86 -2.70
C TRP A 384 26.56 -16.68 -3.58
N TYR A 385 25.26 -16.42 -3.46
CA TYR A 385 24.22 -17.06 -4.26
C TYR A 385 23.31 -15.99 -4.86
N GLU A 386 23.16 -16.00 -6.18
CA GLU A 386 22.17 -15.17 -6.86
C GLU A 386 20.77 -15.77 -6.63
N LEU A 387 19.82 -14.91 -6.24
CA LEU A 387 18.42 -15.33 -6.12
C LEU A 387 17.68 -14.94 -7.40
N THR A 388 17.28 -15.95 -8.18
CA THR A 388 16.61 -15.78 -9.48
C THR A 388 15.15 -16.18 -9.48
N THR A 389 14.65 -16.76 -8.39
CA THR A 389 13.25 -17.22 -8.26
C THR A 389 12.56 -16.51 -7.11
N ALA A 390 11.34 -16.01 -7.36
CA ALA A 390 10.52 -15.35 -6.35
C ALA A 390 9.05 -15.82 -6.44
N ARG A 391 8.43 -16.08 -5.29
CA ARG A 391 6.99 -16.34 -5.15
C ARG A 391 6.25 -15.03 -4.94
N PHE A 392 5.31 -14.73 -5.83
CA PHE A 392 4.42 -13.57 -5.73
C PHE A 392 3.23 -13.86 -4.81
N THR A 393 2.98 -12.99 -3.84
CA THR A 393 1.81 -13.08 -2.94
C THR A 393 1.18 -11.71 -2.74
N GLY A 394 0.00 -11.68 -2.13
CA GLY A 394 -0.70 -10.46 -1.73
C GLY A 394 -1.21 -10.56 -0.30
N ASP A 395 -1.59 -9.44 0.29
CA ASP A 395 -2.19 -9.36 1.61
C ASP A 395 -3.63 -9.92 1.64
N ALA A 396 -4.33 -9.71 2.75
CA ALA A 396 -5.72 -10.12 2.92
C ALA A 396 -6.67 -9.45 1.89
N THR A 397 -6.43 -8.18 1.53
CA THR A 397 -7.22 -7.44 0.54
C THR A 397 -7.05 -8.00 -0.87
N ALA A 398 -5.86 -8.50 -1.22
CA ALA A 398 -5.66 -9.25 -2.46
C ALA A 398 -6.30 -10.64 -2.41
N SER A 399 -6.09 -11.35 -1.30
CA SER A 399 -6.49 -12.76 -1.13
C SER A 399 -8.00 -12.95 -1.08
N ASN A 400 -8.72 -12.03 -0.44
CA ASN A 400 -10.20 -12.02 -0.42
C ASN A 400 -10.82 -11.38 -1.67
N GLN A 401 -10.00 -10.91 -2.61
CA GLN A 401 -10.42 -10.27 -3.86
C GLN A 401 -11.30 -9.01 -3.68
N ALA A 402 -11.23 -8.33 -2.53
CA ALA A 402 -11.93 -7.05 -2.33
C ALA A 402 -11.41 -5.98 -3.32
N ARG A 403 -10.14 -6.08 -3.71
CA ARG A 403 -9.49 -5.29 -4.76
C ARG A 403 -8.67 -6.22 -5.63
N LEU A 404 -8.64 -5.97 -6.94
CA LEU A 404 -7.96 -6.79 -7.93
C LEU A 404 -6.86 -6.03 -8.69
N ASP A 405 -6.56 -4.80 -8.32
CA ASP A 405 -5.50 -4.00 -8.92
C ASP A 405 -4.15 -4.28 -8.26
N PHE A 406 -3.68 -5.52 -8.42
CA PHE A 406 -2.38 -6.01 -7.98
C PHE A 406 -1.68 -6.84 -9.06
N ALA A 407 -0.36 -6.73 -9.16
CA ALA A 407 0.45 -7.51 -10.08
C ALA A 407 1.90 -7.62 -9.61
N GLY A 408 2.56 -8.69 -10.01
CA GLY A 408 3.98 -8.88 -9.86
C GLY A 408 4.48 -9.91 -10.87
N GLY A 409 5.79 -9.96 -11.09
CA GLY A 409 6.38 -10.85 -12.07
C GLY A 409 7.77 -10.42 -12.49
N VAL A 410 8.14 -10.75 -13.73
CA VAL A 410 9.43 -10.39 -14.32
C VAL A 410 9.26 -9.24 -15.31
N SER A 411 10.17 -8.28 -15.27
CA SER A 411 10.29 -7.20 -16.25
C SER A 411 11.75 -7.05 -16.63
N GLY A 412 12.10 -7.48 -17.85
CA GLY A 412 13.49 -7.57 -18.30
C GLY A 412 14.30 -8.53 -17.41
N SER A 413 15.40 -8.04 -16.85
CA SER A 413 16.27 -8.78 -15.92
C SER A 413 15.90 -8.61 -14.44
N THR A 414 14.76 -7.98 -14.13
CA THR A 414 14.33 -7.68 -12.75
C THR A 414 12.98 -8.30 -12.44
N PHE A 415 12.67 -8.45 -11.16
CA PHE A 415 11.29 -8.63 -10.73
C PHE A 415 10.57 -7.27 -10.66
N TYR A 416 9.25 -7.26 -10.68
CA TYR A 416 8.47 -6.06 -10.37
C TYR A 416 7.29 -6.38 -9.45
N LEU A 417 6.87 -5.35 -8.73
CA LEU A 417 5.59 -5.29 -8.03
C LEU A 417 4.82 -4.05 -8.49
N ARG A 418 3.50 -4.17 -8.57
CA ARG A 418 2.57 -3.08 -8.90
C ARG A 418 1.28 -3.28 -8.12
N ASN A 419 0.76 -2.22 -7.50
CA ASN A 419 -0.57 -2.25 -6.90
C ASN A 419 -1.28 -0.90 -7.01
N CYS A 420 -2.57 -0.91 -6.65
CA CYS A 420 -3.46 0.24 -6.66
C CYS A 420 -3.67 0.87 -8.04
N GLY A 421 -4.46 1.93 -8.11
CA GLY A 421 -4.69 2.65 -9.36
C GLY A 421 -5.69 2.02 -10.30
N PHE A 422 -6.41 0.98 -9.86
CA PHE A 422 -7.54 0.39 -10.59
C PHE A 422 -7.20 -0.02 -12.02
N PHE A 423 -6.02 -0.58 -12.25
CA PHE A 423 -5.65 -1.08 -13.57
C PHE A 423 -6.36 -2.40 -13.91
N GLY A 424 -6.59 -2.65 -15.20
CA GLY A 424 -7.38 -3.80 -15.67
C GLY A 424 -6.70 -5.16 -15.54
N GLN A 425 -5.41 -5.27 -15.89
CA GLN A 425 -4.68 -6.54 -15.96
C GLN A 425 -3.94 -6.86 -14.65
N TYR A 426 -4.43 -7.85 -13.92
CA TYR A 426 -3.85 -8.30 -12.65
C TYR A 426 -3.18 -9.66 -12.79
N VAL A 427 -2.30 -10.00 -11.86
CA VAL A 427 -1.62 -11.30 -11.81
C VAL A 427 -2.15 -12.07 -10.61
N PRO A 428 -2.66 -13.31 -10.78
CA PRO A 428 -3.06 -14.15 -9.64
C PRO A 428 -1.91 -14.34 -8.64
N ILE A 429 -2.21 -14.26 -7.35
CA ILE A 429 -1.23 -14.52 -6.28
C ILE A 429 -0.82 -16.00 -6.23
N SER A 430 0.19 -16.32 -5.44
CA SER A 430 0.74 -17.67 -5.23
C SER A 430 1.47 -18.28 -6.43
N GLN A 431 1.83 -17.48 -7.42
CA GLN A 431 2.67 -17.90 -8.54
C GLN A 431 4.16 -17.71 -8.24
N SER A 432 5.02 -18.50 -8.88
CA SER A 432 6.47 -18.31 -8.85
C SER A 432 6.96 -17.78 -10.19
N PHE A 433 7.94 -16.89 -10.13
CA PHE A 433 8.56 -16.27 -11.29
C PHE A 433 10.06 -16.47 -11.24
N THR A 434 10.68 -16.70 -12.39
CA THR A 434 12.13 -16.81 -12.54
C THR A 434 12.63 -15.72 -13.47
N ARG A 435 13.50 -14.85 -12.98
CA ARG A 435 14.21 -13.87 -13.82
C ARG A 435 15.49 -14.50 -14.40
N PRO A 436 15.99 -14.03 -15.55
CA PRO A 436 17.33 -14.39 -16.02
C PRO A 436 18.40 -14.08 -14.96
N ALA A 437 19.37 -14.99 -14.80
CA ALA A 437 20.54 -14.76 -13.97
C ALA A 437 21.41 -13.65 -14.56
N GLY A 438 21.83 -12.70 -13.72
CA GLY A 438 22.71 -11.60 -14.12
C GLY A 438 24.18 -11.90 -13.90
N GLY A 439 24.51 -12.78 -12.95
CA GLY A 439 25.89 -13.13 -12.60
C GLY A 439 26.72 -11.99 -12.01
N GLN A 440 26.13 -10.82 -11.78
CA GLN A 440 26.81 -9.63 -11.25
C GLN A 440 26.76 -9.59 -9.73
N GLN A 441 27.65 -10.35 -9.10
CA GLN A 441 27.81 -10.35 -7.64
C GLN A 441 28.07 -8.91 -7.13
N PRO A 442 27.43 -8.47 -6.03
CA PRO A 442 27.73 -7.17 -5.44
C PRO A 442 29.19 -7.11 -4.96
N ASN A 443 29.92 -6.08 -5.39
CA ASN A 443 31.28 -5.79 -4.92
C ASN A 443 31.20 -5.03 -3.59
N ILE A 444 31.31 -5.74 -2.48
CA ILE A 444 31.24 -5.18 -1.12
C ILE A 444 32.52 -5.52 -0.38
N ASN A 445 33.27 -4.50 0.03
CA ASN A 445 34.34 -4.66 0.99
C ASN A 445 33.74 -4.58 2.41
N PHE A 446 33.50 -5.74 3.02
CA PHE A 446 32.88 -5.84 4.35
C PHE A 446 33.70 -5.17 5.46
N ASN A 447 35.03 -5.09 5.31
CA ASN A 447 35.90 -4.42 6.28
C ASN A 447 35.72 -2.89 6.28
N ASN A 448 35.13 -2.34 5.21
CA ASN A 448 34.88 -0.91 5.05
C ASN A 448 33.42 -0.53 5.35
N LEU A 449 32.58 -1.47 5.80
CA LEU A 449 31.23 -1.12 6.23
C LEU A 449 31.30 -0.30 7.54
N PRO A 450 30.61 0.86 7.60
CA PRO A 450 30.83 1.85 8.66
C PRO A 450 30.32 1.50 10.04
#